data_AF-A0A2C7AAL9-F1
#
_entry.id   AF-A0A2C7AAL9-F1
#
_cell.length_a   1.000
_cell.length_b   1.000
_cell.length_c   1.000
_cell.angle_alpha   90.00
_cell.angle_beta   90.00
_cell.angle_gamma   90.00
#
_symmetry.space_group_name_H-M   'P 1'
#
loop_
_entity.id
_entity.type
_entity.pdbx_description
1 polymer ?
#
loop_
_entity_poly.entity_id
_entity_poly.type
_entity_poly.pdbx_seq_one_letter_code
_entity_poly.pdbx_strand_id
1 'polypeptide(L)'
;MLTSARDHLPPAPLHRPQGAATAYGAVIRGTENPRDIEYRVLARATSLLEEANRPGAGPAALPGAIHENRMVWTTFAVDLASQDNGWDDGMKARLLSLTHWVLAESDRVLRDRRSPQALCDVNRAVMAGLNPAPDTAPDTALEPG
;
A
#
# COMPACT_ATOMS: atom_id res chain seq x y z
N MET A 1 -50.84 25.77 0.93
CA MET A 1 -50.22 24.65 0.19
C MET A 1 -49.25 25.24 -0.82
N LEU A 2 -47.95 25.04 -0.63
CA LEU A 2 -46.93 25.18 -1.67
C LEU A 2 -45.77 24.25 -1.29
N THR A 3 -45.53 23.33 -2.22
CA THR A 3 -44.60 22.21 -2.24
C THR A 3 -43.19 22.56 -1.79
N SER A 4 -42.69 21.80 -0.81
CA SER A 4 -41.27 21.73 -0.47
C SER A 4 -40.60 20.75 -1.43
N ALA A 5 -39.87 21.27 -2.42
CA ALA A 5 -38.97 20.48 -3.23
C ALA A 5 -37.74 20.14 -2.37
N ARG A 6 -37.76 18.95 -1.74
CA ARG A 6 -36.54 18.33 -1.24
C ARG A 6 -35.79 17.78 -2.46
N ASP A 7 -34.78 18.52 -2.90
CA ASP A 7 -33.70 17.97 -3.71
C ASP A 7 -33.03 16.87 -2.88
N HIS A 8 -33.36 15.62 -3.20
CA HIS A 8 -32.62 14.46 -2.74
C HIS A 8 -31.35 14.38 -3.59
N LEU A 9 -30.26 14.95 -3.09
CA LEU A 9 -28.93 14.71 -3.64
C LEU A 9 -28.66 13.18 -3.54
N PRO A 10 -28.32 12.49 -4.64
CA PRO A 10 -27.96 11.08 -4.56
C PRO A 10 -26.74 10.93 -3.63
N PRO A 11 -26.64 9.84 -2.84
CA PRO A 11 -25.44 9.60 -2.05
C PRO A 11 -24.25 9.54 -3.01
N ALA A 12 -23.28 10.44 -2.81
CA ALA A 12 -22.03 10.42 -3.55
C ALA A 12 -21.44 9.00 -3.51
N PRO A 13 -20.88 8.48 -4.61
CA PRO A 13 -20.27 7.16 -4.60
C PRO A 13 -19.15 7.13 -3.56
N LEU A 14 -19.37 6.35 -2.49
CA LEU A 14 -18.38 6.11 -1.44
C LEU A 14 -17.31 5.15 -1.98
N HIS A 15 -16.52 5.57 -2.95
CA HIS A 15 -15.30 4.83 -3.28
C HIS A 15 -14.19 5.27 -2.31
N ARG A 16 -14.24 4.74 -1.09
CA ARG A 16 -13.24 5.00 -0.06
C ARG A 16 -12.29 3.79 0.02
N PRO A 17 -11.15 3.77 -0.70
CA PRO A 17 -10.10 2.80 -0.40
C PRO A 17 -9.50 3.19 0.95
N GLN A 18 -9.73 2.35 1.96
CA GLN A 18 -9.12 2.48 3.28
C GLN A 18 -7.94 1.50 3.34
N GLY A 19 -6.75 2.05 3.55
CA GLY A 19 -5.56 1.27 3.87
C GLY A 19 -4.54 2.12 4.64
N ALA A 20 -3.92 1.48 5.65
CA ALA A 20 -2.67 1.77 6.38
C ALA A 20 -2.34 3.20 6.88
N ALA A 21 -3.17 4.21 6.63
CA ALA A 21 -2.80 5.62 6.83
C ALA A 21 -2.72 6.06 8.31
N THR A 22 -3.14 5.22 9.27
CA THR A 22 -3.27 5.62 10.67
C THR A 22 -2.01 5.44 11.52
N ALA A 23 -1.07 4.56 11.15
CA ALA A 23 0.12 4.27 11.97
C ALA A 23 1.37 5.13 11.66
N TYR A 24 1.48 5.67 10.44
CA TYR A 24 2.59 6.54 10.01
C TYR A 24 2.24 8.04 10.04
N GLY A 25 1.07 8.41 10.56
CA GLY A 25 0.48 9.75 10.48
C GLY A 25 1.05 10.78 11.46
N ALA A 26 2.34 11.13 11.34
CA ALA A 26 2.81 12.45 11.77
C ALA A 26 2.92 13.34 10.53
N VAL A 27 1.93 14.24 10.37
CA VAL A 27 1.78 15.23 9.28
C VAL A 27 1.11 14.72 8.00
N ILE A 28 -0.14 14.26 8.09
CA ILE A 28 -1.02 14.13 6.91
C ILE A 28 -1.82 15.43 6.77
N ARG A 29 -1.50 16.23 5.75
CA ARG A 29 -2.36 17.33 5.28
C ARG A 29 -3.59 16.68 4.65
N GLY A 30 -4.79 17.10 5.07
CA GLY A 30 -6.07 16.43 4.80
C GLY A 30 -6.58 16.37 3.34
N THR A 31 -5.69 16.29 2.35
CA THR A 31 -6.02 16.27 0.91
C THR A 31 -5.33 15.14 0.14
N GLU A 32 -4.56 14.28 0.80
CA GLU A 32 -3.78 13.24 0.12
C GLU A 32 -4.57 11.92 0.03
N ASN A 33 -4.52 11.25 -1.13
CA ASN A 33 -5.20 9.97 -1.36
C ASN A 33 -4.55 8.89 -0.47
N PRO A 34 -5.32 8.07 0.26
CA PRO A 34 -4.77 6.97 1.07
C PRO A 34 -3.77 6.08 0.32
N ARG A 35 -4.00 5.83 -0.98
CA ARG A 35 -3.07 5.06 -1.83
C ARG A 35 -1.71 5.74 -2.03
N ASP A 36 -1.68 7.06 -2.10
CA ASP A 36 -0.42 7.82 -2.22
C ASP A 36 0.41 7.72 -0.94
N ILE A 37 -0.27 7.66 0.21
CA ILE A 37 0.37 7.46 1.52
C ILE A 37 0.97 6.06 1.58
N GLU A 38 0.18 5.03 1.25
CA GLU A 38 0.64 3.63 1.18
C GLU A 38 1.84 3.47 0.25
N TYR A 39 1.77 4.05 -0.95
CA TYR A 39 2.87 4.06 -1.90
C TYR A 39 4.12 4.69 -1.29
N ARG A 40 4.00 5.87 -0.68
CA ARG A 40 5.15 6.59 -0.14
C ARG A 40 5.83 5.86 1.02
N VAL A 41 5.07 5.28 1.94
CA VAL A 41 5.65 4.54 3.08
C VAL A 41 6.36 3.27 2.60
N LEU A 42 5.77 2.57 1.63
CA LEU A 42 6.37 1.37 1.05
C LEU A 42 7.60 1.71 0.19
N ALA A 43 7.56 2.81 -0.56
CA ALA A 43 8.70 3.32 -1.33
C ALA A 43 9.87 3.65 -0.40
N ARG A 44 9.63 4.34 0.72
CA ARG A 44 10.68 4.64 1.71
C ARG A 44 11.31 3.37 2.26
N ALA A 45 10.50 2.39 2.68
CA ALA A 45 11.02 1.12 3.18
C ALA A 45 11.85 0.37 2.11
N THR A 46 11.38 0.40 0.86
CA THR A 46 12.09 -0.21 -0.29
C THR A 46 13.45 0.44 -0.52
N SER A 47 13.53 1.78 -0.53
CA SER A 47 14.79 2.49 -0.69
C SER A 47 15.79 2.17 0.43
N LEU A 48 15.32 1.99 1.67
CA LEU A 48 16.18 1.60 2.78
C LEU A 48 16.73 0.17 2.61
N LEU A 49 15.92 -0.77 2.13
CA LEU A 49 16.37 -2.14 1.83
C LEU A 49 17.40 -2.14 0.71
N GLU A 50 17.19 -1.33 -0.34
CA GLU A 50 18.13 -1.20 -1.45
C GLU A 50 19.45 -0.58 -1.01
N GLU A 51 19.42 0.46 -0.17
CA GLU A 51 20.63 1.05 0.42
C GLU A 51 21.39 0.03 1.28
N ALA A 52 20.66 -0.69 2.14
CA ALA A 52 21.25 -1.71 3.00
C ALA A 52 21.87 -2.90 2.23
N ASN A 53 21.47 -3.11 0.98
CA ASN A 53 22.02 -4.15 0.10
C ASN A 53 23.27 -3.69 -0.66
N ARG A 54 23.64 -2.40 -0.63
CA ARG A 54 24.81 -1.89 -1.34
C ARG A 54 26.11 -2.27 -0.63
N PRO A 55 27.21 -2.46 -1.40
CA PRO A 55 28.54 -2.60 -0.81
C PRO A 55 28.88 -1.40 0.08
N GLY A 56 29.44 -1.66 1.26
CA GLY A 56 29.83 -0.61 2.20
C GLY A 56 28.70 -0.11 3.11
N ALA A 57 27.49 -0.67 3.03
CA ALA A 57 26.44 -0.40 3.99
C ALA A 57 26.90 -0.77 5.43
N GLY A 58 26.64 0.13 6.37
CA GLY A 58 27.03 -0.07 7.77
C GLY A 58 26.31 -1.26 8.43
N PRO A 59 26.84 -1.78 9.55
CA PRO A 59 26.29 -2.99 10.20
C PRO A 59 24.85 -2.81 10.72
N ALA A 60 24.40 -1.58 10.92
CA ALA A 60 23.04 -1.25 11.35
C ALA A 60 22.05 -1.03 10.18
N ALA A 61 22.54 -0.92 8.94
CA ALA A 61 21.70 -0.58 7.79
C ALA A 61 20.65 -1.66 7.51
N LEU A 62 21.06 -2.93 7.45
CA LEU A 62 20.15 -4.04 7.18
C LEU A 62 19.13 -4.27 8.32
N PRO A 63 19.51 -4.32 9.62
CA PRO A 63 18.55 -4.35 10.72
C PRO A 63 17.54 -3.20 10.69
N GLY A 64 17.99 -1.97 10.45
CA GLY A 64 17.12 -0.80 10.38
C GLY A 64 16.14 -0.88 9.21
N ALA A 65 16.63 -1.21 8.01
CA ALA A 65 15.79 -1.35 6.82
C ALA A 65 14.73 -2.46 6.96
N ILE A 66 15.11 -3.60 7.55
CA ILE A 66 14.18 -4.71 7.81
C ILE A 66 13.12 -4.31 8.84
N HIS A 67 13.50 -3.58 9.90
CA HIS A 67 12.55 -3.09 10.88
C HIS A 67 11.49 -2.18 10.23
N GLU A 68 11.92 -1.19 9.43
CA GLU A 68 11.02 -0.29 8.71
C GLU A 68 10.09 -1.05 7.75
N ASN A 69 10.62 -2.01 6.99
CA ASN A 69 9.80 -2.84 6.12
C ASN A 69 8.73 -3.63 6.90
N ARG A 70 9.11 -4.24 8.03
CA ARG A 70 8.17 -4.99 8.88
C ARG A 70 7.07 -4.12 9.45
N MET A 71 7.38 -2.89 9.84
CA MET A 71 6.39 -1.93 10.37
C MET A 71 5.33 -1.58 9.32
N VAL A 72 5.75 -1.31 8.08
CA VAL A 72 4.83 -1.07 6.95
C VAL A 72 3.92 -2.28 6.73
N TRP A 73 4.49 -3.47 6.58
CA TRP A 73 3.73 -4.70 6.30
C TRP A 73 2.82 -5.12 7.45
N THR A 74 3.22 -4.91 8.70
CA THR A 74 2.36 -5.15 9.87
C THR A 74 1.17 -4.21 9.86
N THR A 75 1.38 -2.94 9.52
CA THR A 75 0.29 -1.96 9.39
C THR A 75 -0.69 -2.38 8.29
N PHE A 76 -0.19 -2.87 7.16
CA PHE A 76 -1.04 -3.39 6.07
C PHE A 76 -1.87 -4.59 6.54
N ALA A 77 -1.28 -5.54 7.29
CA ALA A 77 -2.02 -6.69 7.82
C ALA A 77 -3.11 -6.29 8.82
N VAL A 78 -2.83 -5.34 9.71
CA VAL A 78 -3.83 -4.84 10.67
C VAL A 78 -5.02 -4.23 9.95
N ASP A 79 -4.76 -3.42 8.91
CA ASP A 79 -5.82 -2.82 8.11
C ASP A 79 -6.63 -3.86 7.32
N LEU A 80 -5.94 -4.80 6.65
CA LEU A 80 -6.55 -5.91 5.92
C LEU A 80 -7.47 -6.78 6.79
N ALA A 81 -7.10 -6.97 8.06
CA ALA A 81 -7.86 -7.76 9.03
C ALA A 81 -9.05 -6.98 9.63
N SER A 82 -9.17 -5.68 9.38
CA SER A 82 -10.30 -4.88 9.84
C SER A 82 -11.60 -5.30 9.15
N GLN A 83 -12.70 -5.32 9.92
CA GLN A 83 -14.04 -5.54 9.39
C GLN A 83 -14.47 -4.40 8.44
N ASP A 84 -13.90 -3.22 8.61
CA ASP A 84 -14.19 -2.04 7.79
C ASP A 84 -13.42 -2.03 6.45
N ASN A 85 -12.48 -2.97 6.24
CA ASN A 85 -11.73 -3.05 5.00
C ASN A 85 -12.64 -3.57 3.87
N GLY A 86 -12.75 -2.79 2.79
CA GLY A 86 -13.71 -3.02 1.71
C GLY A 86 -13.36 -4.10 0.69
N TRP A 87 -12.27 -4.86 0.87
CA TRP A 87 -11.93 -5.97 -0.04
C TRP A 87 -12.67 -7.27 0.28
N ASP A 88 -12.84 -8.11 -0.73
CA ASP A 88 -13.35 -9.46 -0.56
C ASP A 88 -12.37 -10.35 0.22
N ASP A 89 -12.89 -11.37 0.89
CA ASP A 89 -12.11 -12.28 1.73
C ASP A 89 -11.01 -13.01 0.95
N GLY A 90 -11.23 -13.28 -0.35
CA GLY A 90 -10.23 -13.90 -1.21
C GLY A 90 -9.03 -12.99 -1.45
N MET A 91 -9.26 -11.70 -1.72
CA MET A 91 -8.20 -10.71 -1.84
C MET A 91 -7.47 -10.50 -0.52
N LYS A 92 -8.20 -10.34 0.59
CA LYS A 92 -7.63 -10.22 1.93
C LYS A 92 -6.73 -11.41 2.26
N ALA A 93 -7.20 -12.65 2.01
CA ALA A 93 -6.43 -13.86 2.26
C ALA A 93 -5.12 -13.93 1.46
N ARG A 94 -5.14 -13.54 0.17
CA ARG A 94 -3.93 -13.48 -0.66
C ARG A 94 -2.91 -12.47 -0.12
N LEU A 95 -3.36 -11.28 0.26
CA LEU A 95 -2.48 -10.23 0.76
C LEU A 95 -1.96 -10.52 2.16
N LEU A 96 -2.78 -11.08 3.04
CA LEU A 96 -2.32 -11.57 4.35
C LEU A 96 -1.28 -12.70 4.21
N SER A 97 -1.45 -13.58 3.23
CA SER A 97 -0.45 -14.62 2.92
C SER A 97 0.87 -14.00 2.45
N LEU A 98 0.81 -12.95 1.63
CA LEU A 98 1.99 -12.20 1.22
C LEU A 98 2.66 -11.51 2.42
N THR A 99 1.89 -10.88 3.30
CA THR A 99 2.43 -10.28 4.53
C THR A 99 3.15 -11.31 5.39
N HIS A 100 2.56 -12.49 5.60
CA HIS A 100 3.22 -13.56 6.34
C HIS A 100 4.54 -13.98 5.71
N TRP A 101 4.59 -14.11 4.38
CA TRP A 101 5.82 -14.42 3.68
C TRP A 101 6.88 -13.31 3.86
N VAL A 102 6.50 -12.04 3.74
CA VAL A 102 7.40 -10.89 3.93
C VAL A 102 7.99 -10.87 5.34
N LEU A 103 7.17 -11.10 6.36
CA LEU A 103 7.63 -11.16 7.75
C LEU A 103 8.61 -12.31 7.96
N ALA A 104 8.32 -13.50 7.43
CA ALA A 104 9.19 -14.67 7.53
C ALA A 104 10.51 -14.47 6.76
N GLU A 105 10.46 -13.92 5.56
CA GLU A 105 11.64 -13.65 4.74
C GLU A 105 12.52 -12.57 5.40
N SER A 106 11.91 -11.57 6.03
CA SER A 106 12.62 -10.57 6.82
C SER A 106 13.44 -11.19 7.97
N ASP A 107 12.92 -12.21 8.66
CA ASP A 107 13.68 -12.95 9.70
C ASP A 107 14.85 -13.72 9.09
N ARG A 108 14.63 -14.38 7.95
CA ARG A 108 15.69 -15.13 7.24
C ARG A 108 16.81 -14.20 6.80
N VAL A 109 16.47 -13.04 6.25
CA VAL A 109 17.44 -12.01 5.86
C VAL A 109 18.30 -11.57 7.03
N LEU A 110 17.70 -11.31 8.19
CA LEU A 110 18.45 -10.90 9.38
C LEU A 110 19.32 -12.01 9.95
N ARG A 111 18.77 -13.23 10.05
CA ARG A 111 19.46 -14.39 10.62
C ARG A 111 20.65 -14.80 9.80
N ASP A 112 20.46 -14.90 8.49
CA ASP A 112 21.45 -15.47 7.57
C ASP A 112 22.33 -14.39 6.92
N ARG A 113 22.06 -13.11 7.21
CA ARG A 113 22.71 -11.93 6.59
C ARG A 113 22.74 -12.00 5.06
N ARG A 114 21.66 -12.50 4.47
CA ARG A 114 21.49 -12.63 3.02
C ARG A 114 20.92 -11.35 2.42
N SER A 115 20.99 -11.25 1.10
CA SER A 115 20.46 -10.10 0.37
C SER A 115 18.94 -9.93 0.60
N PRO A 116 18.45 -8.69 0.86
CA PRO A 116 17.02 -8.38 0.94
C PRO A 116 16.33 -8.27 -0.44
N GLN A 117 16.99 -8.62 -1.55
CA GLN A 117 16.48 -8.37 -2.91
C GLN A 117 15.04 -8.85 -3.14
N ALA A 118 14.69 -10.05 -2.64
CA ALA A 118 13.35 -10.59 -2.78
C ALA A 118 12.27 -9.73 -2.09
N LEU A 119 12.61 -9.07 -0.97
CA LEU A 119 11.73 -8.11 -0.30
C LEU A 119 11.56 -6.85 -1.15
N CYS A 120 12.64 -6.34 -1.76
CA CYS A 120 12.58 -5.19 -2.67
C CYS A 120 11.68 -5.49 -3.88
N ASP A 121 11.77 -6.71 -4.43
CA ASP A 121 10.98 -7.13 -5.59
C ASP A 121 9.49 -7.18 -5.27
N VAL A 122 9.11 -7.76 -4.12
CA VAL A 122 7.73 -7.77 -3.65
C VAL A 122 7.21 -6.36 -3.40
N ASN A 123 7.98 -5.49 -2.75
CA ASN A 123 7.55 -4.12 -2.51
C ASN A 123 7.33 -3.36 -3.83
N ARG A 124 8.20 -3.53 -4.83
CA ARG A 124 8.03 -2.93 -6.16
C ARG A 124 6.78 -3.45 -6.87
N ALA A 125 6.50 -4.75 -6.80
CA ALA A 125 5.29 -5.32 -7.37
C ALA A 125 4.01 -4.74 -6.74
N VAL A 126 4.00 -4.57 -5.41
CA VAL A 126 2.88 -3.94 -4.71
C VAL A 126 2.75 -2.46 -5.05
N MET A 127 3.85 -1.70 -5.07
CA MET A 127 3.85 -0.30 -5.47
C MET A 127 3.32 -0.09 -6.89
N ALA A 128 3.62 -1.00 -7.82
CA ALA A 128 3.07 -0.96 -9.17
C ALA A 128 1.54 -1.13 -9.19
N GLY A 129 0.98 -1.93 -8.29
CA GLY A 129 -0.48 -2.08 -8.13
C GLY A 129 -1.15 -0.93 -7.38
N LEU A 130 -0.39 -0.17 -6.57
CA LEU A 130 -0.88 1.02 -5.87
C LEU A 130 -0.88 2.28 -6.73
N ASN A 131 0.00 2.34 -7.74
CA ASN A 131 0.09 3.49 -8.63
C ASN A 131 -1.21 3.64 -9.45
N PRO A 132 -1.89 4.80 -9.42
CA PRO A 132 -2.95 5.10 -10.35
C PRO A 132 -2.35 5.31 -11.75
N ALA A 133 -2.16 4.23 -12.52
CA ALA A 133 -2.07 4.39 -13.97
C ALA A 133 -3.43 4.93 -14.48
N PRO A 134 -3.44 5.86 -15.45
CA PRO A 134 -4.65 6.54 -15.87
C PRO A 134 -5.66 5.52 -16.39
N ASP A 135 -6.93 5.68 -16.00
CA ASP A 135 -8.07 5.14 -16.74
C ASP A 135 -7.94 5.59 -18.20
N THR A 136 -7.25 4.78 -19.01
CA THR A 136 -7.19 4.94 -20.45
C THR A 136 -8.26 4.01 -21.01
N ALA A 137 -9.51 4.44 -20.86
CA ALA A 137 -10.57 3.97 -21.72
C ALA A 137 -10.36 4.64 -23.11
N PRO A 138 -10.20 3.89 -24.21
CA PRO A 138 -10.34 4.45 -25.53
C PRO A 138 -11.84 4.65 -25.80
N ASP A 139 -12.37 5.84 -25.48
CA ASP A 139 -13.64 6.27 -26.07
C ASP A 139 -13.34 6.92 -27.43
N THR A 140 -13.09 6.07 -28.41
CA THR A 140 -13.00 6.48 -29.81
C THR A 140 -13.60 5.41 -30.71
N ALA A 141 -14.92 5.36 -30.71
CA ALA A 141 -15.73 4.83 -31.81
C ALA A 141 -17.03 5.65 -31.83
N LEU A 142 -17.02 6.85 -32.41
CA LEU A 142 -17.35 7.09 -33.82
C LEU A 142 -18.68 6.42 -34.23
N GLU A 143 -19.79 7.04 -33.86
CA GLU A 143 -21.07 6.87 -34.57
C GLU A 143 -21.01 7.73 -35.85
N PRO A 144 -21.13 7.17 -37.06
CA PRO A 144 -21.39 7.94 -38.27
C PRO A 144 -22.89 8.27 -38.38
N GLY A 145 -23.17 9.43 -38.98
CA GLY A 145 -24.49 10.07 -39.07
C GLY A 145 -25.54 9.38 -39.92
#